data_AF-A0A401QFI9-F1
#
_entry.id   AF-A0A401QFI9-F1
#
_cell.length_a   1.000
_cell.length_b   1.000
_cell.length_c   1.000
_cell.angle_alpha   90.00
_cell.angle_beta   90.00
_cell.angle_gamma   90.00
#
_symmetry.space_group_name_H-M   'P 1'
#
loop_
_entity.id
_entity.type
_entity.pdbx_description
1 polymer ?
#
loop_
_entity_poly.entity_id
_entity_poly.type
_entity_poly.pdbx_seq_one_letter_code
_entity_poly.pdbx_strand_id
1 'polypeptide(L)'
;MWAKLLAQGFRLTKWIHFDGWSYNYDLWFDADHHDIHPAGWCAKTGHPLQPPLTSQDLLAAPSPGGCPTPGCKGVGHIKGARYTGHH
;
A
#
# COMPACT_ATOMS: atom_id res chain seq x y z
N MET A 1 7.01 5.65 1.89
CA MET A 1 5.64 5.95 2.33
C MET A 1 5.81 6.96 3.43
N TRP A 2 5.00 8.01 3.45
CA TRP A 2 5.00 8.95 4.56
C TRP A 2 3.59 9.13 5.10
N ALA A 3 3.51 9.57 6.35
CA ALA A 3 2.26 9.66 7.06
C ALA A 3 2.14 10.94 7.85
N LYS A 4 0.93 11.50 7.89
CA LYS A 4 0.58 12.65 8.72
C LYS A 4 -0.48 12.25 9.74
N LEU A 5 -0.19 12.46 11.02
CA LEU A 5 -1.16 12.23 12.09
C LEU A 5 -2.02 13.48 12.29
N LEU A 6 -3.33 13.31 12.34
CA LEU A 6 -4.30 14.33 12.72
C LEU A 6 -5.15 13.85 13.90
N ALA A 7 -5.53 14.78 14.77
CA ALA A 7 -6.48 14.54 15.84
C ALA A 7 -7.80 15.24 15.51
N GLN A 8 -8.91 14.52 15.57
CA GLN A 8 -10.25 15.07 15.41
C GLN A 8 -11.15 14.56 16.54
N GLY A 9 -11.30 15.37 17.58
CA GLY A 9 -11.88 14.92 18.86
C GLY A 9 -10.98 13.88 19.54
N PHE A 10 -11.58 12.79 20.02
CA PHE A 10 -10.86 11.69 20.70
C PHE A 10 -10.26 10.65 19.74
N ARG A 11 -10.45 10.79 18.43
CA ARG A 11 -9.92 9.86 17.43
C ARG A 11 -8.66 10.42 16.80
N LEU A 12 -7.65 9.56 16.69
CA LEU A 12 -6.41 9.83 15.97
C LEU A 12 -6.50 9.17 14.59
N THR A 13 -6.40 9.96 13.54
CA THR A 13 -6.37 9.47 12.16
C THR A 13 -5.01 9.75 11.53
N LYS A 14 -4.60 8.86 10.63
CA LYS A 14 -3.33 8.88 9.95
C LYS A 14 -3.59 8.93 8.46
N TRP A 15 -3.15 10.00 7.82
CA TRP A 15 -3.13 10.12 6.37
C TRP A 15 -1.88 9.48 5.84
N ILE A 16 -2.02 8.58 4.87
CA ILE A 16 -0.95 7.78 4.30
C ILE A 16 -0.78 8.14 2.83
N HIS A 17 0.44 8.53 2.48
CA HIS A 17 0.88 8.65 1.10
C HIS A 17 1.76 7.47 0.69
N PHE A 18 1.44 6.88 -0.45
CA PHE A 18 2.21 5.79 -1.04
C PHE A 18 3.25 6.35 -2.00
N ASP A 19 4.53 6.19 -1.67
CA ASP A 19 5.62 6.73 -2.50
C ASP A 19 5.53 6.23 -3.95
N GLY A 20 5.61 7.18 -4.88
CA GLY A 20 5.55 6.90 -6.31
C GLY A 20 4.14 6.77 -6.88
N TRP A 21 3.10 6.72 -6.03
CA TRP A 21 1.71 6.77 -6.47
C TRP A 21 1.20 8.21 -6.53
N SER A 22 0.16 8.43 -7.34
CA SER A 22 -0.58 9.69 -7.34
C SER A 22 -1.28 9.91 -5.99
N TYR A 23 -1.36 11.17 -5.55
CA TYR A 23 -2.08 11.58 -4.34
C TYR A 23 -3.56 11.16 -4.31
N ASN A 24 -4.14 10.81 -5.47
CA ASN A 24 -5.49 10.26 -5.56
C ASN A 24 -5.64 8.89 -4.88
N TYR A 25 -4.52 8.21 -4.58
CA TYR A 25 -4.49 6.93 -3.86
C TYR A 25 -4.17 7.09 -2.37
N ASP A 26 -4.06 8.33 -1.87
CA ASP A 26 -3.78 8.57 -0.46
C ASP A 26 -5.03 8.31 0.38
N LEU A 27 -4.84 7.65 1.52
CA LEU A 27 -5.94 7.15 2.35
C LEU A 27 -5.80 7.60 3.80
N TRP A 28 -6.94 7.76 4.46
CA TRP A 28 -7.01 7.97 5.91
C TRP A 28 -7.25 6.64 6.60
N PHE A 29 -6.51 6.41 7.68
CA PHE A 29 -6.65 5.26 8.54
C PHE A 29 -6.77 5.69 9.99
N ASP A 30 -7.35 4.85 10.83
CA ASP A 30 -7.24 5.03 12.27
C ASP A 30 -5.79 4.76 12.73
N ALA A 31 -5.30 5.50 13.73
CA ALA A 31 -3.91 5.39 14.18
C ALA A 31 -3.57 4.03 14.83
N ASP A 32 -4.58 3.31 15.31
CA ASP A 32 -4.52 1.98 15.92
C ASP A 32 -4.89 0.85 14.95
N HIS A 33 -5.02 1.14 13.66
CA HIS A 33 -5.37 0.15 12.65
C HIS A 33 -4.34 -1.00 12.58
N HIS A 34 -4.81 -2.25 12.69
CA HIS A 34 -3.97 -3.43 12.81
C HIS A 34 -3.08 -3.71 11.58
N ASP A 35 -3.53 -3.29 10.39
CA ASP A 35 -2.74 -3.42 9.15
C ASP A 35 -1.62 -2.37 9.00
N ILE A 36 -1.49 -1.43 9.94
CA ILE A 36 -0.42 -0.42 9.90
C ILE A 36 0.73 -0.88 10.79
N HIS A 37 1.87 -1.16 10.15
CA HIS A 37 3.07 -1.62 10.84
C HIS A 37 4.20 -0.58 10.79
N PRO A 38 5.10 -0.57 11.80
CA PRO A 38 6.27 0.31 11.79
C PRO A 38 7.26 -0.08 10.69
N ALA A 39 8.12 0.87 10.32
CA ALA A 39 9.20 0.63 9.37
C ALA A 39 10.06 -0.57 9.77
N GLY A 40 10.37 -1.44 8.81
CA GLY A 40 11.16 -2.65 9.03
C GLY A 40 10.38 -3.86 9.56
N TRP A 41 9.08 -3.76 9.83
CA TRP A 41 8.26 -4.90 10.26
C TRP A 41 8.31 -6.06 9.24
N CYS A 42 8.16 -5.77 7.95
CA CYS A 42 8.18 -6.80 6.90
C CYS A 42 9.48 -7.60 6.89
N ALA A 43 10.63 -6.94 7.10
CA ALA A 43 11.93 -7.61 7.19
C ALA A 43 12.03 -8.52 8.41
N LYS A 44 11.44 -8.11 9.55
CA LYS A 44 11.43 -8.89 10.80
C LYS A 44 10.52 -10.13 10.71
N THR A 45 9.40 -10.02 10.01
CA THR A 45 8.41 -11.09 9.89
C THR A 45 8.56 -11.93 8.63
N GLY A 46 9.53 -11.61 7.77
CA GLY A 46 9.76 -12.29 6.50
C GLY A 46 8.70 -12.03 5.43
N HIS A 47 7.87 -11.00 5.60
CA HIS A 47 6.86 -10.65 4.61
C HIS A 47 7.49 -9.90 3.43
N PRO A 48 7.12 -10.22 2.18
CA PRO A 48 7.62 -9.51 1.02
C PRO A 48 7.11 -8.07 1.05
N LEU A 49 8.03 -7.11 0.93
CA LEU A 49 7.70 -5.69 0.79
C LEU A 49 7.86 -5.29 -0.68
N GLN A 50 6.88 -4.56 -1.21
CA GLN A 50 6.98 -4.01 -2.55
C GLN A 50 7.77 -2.70 -2.54
N PRO A 51 8.70 -2.51 -3.49
CA PRO A 51 9.35 -1.22 -3.63
C PRO A 51 8.35 -0.14 -4.09
N PRO A 52 8.58 1.13 -3.74
CA PRO A 52 7.85 2.27 -4.28
C PRO A 52 7.81 2.27 -5.81
N LEU A 53 6.76 2.88 -6.38
CA LEU A 53 6.68 3.05 -7.82
C LEU A 53 7.72 4.07 -8.30
N THR A 54 8.29 3.80 -9.46
CA THR A 54 9.13 4.77 -10.18
C THR A 54 8.32 5.50 -11.25
N SER A 55 8.84 6.63 -11.75
CA SER A 55 8.23 7.33 -12.87
C SER A 55 8.12 6.46 -14.13
N GLN A 56 9.07 5.52 -14.33
CA GLN A 56 9.00 4.54 -15.43
C GLN A 56 7.84 3.55 -15.25
N ASP A 57 7.53 3.15 -14.02
CA ASP A 57 6.43 2.20 -13.74
C ASP A 57 5.06 2.81 -14.07
N LEU A 58 4.89 4.12 -13.87
CA LEU A 58 3.67 4.84 -14.23
C LEU A 58 3.48 5.00 -15.75
N LEU A 59 4.59 5.03 -16.50
CA LEU A 59 4.61 5.16 -17.97
C LEU A 59 4.55 3.81 -18.68
N ALA A 60 4.84 2.72 -17.98
CA ALA A 60 4.75 1.38 -18.52
C ALA A 60 3.30 1.06 -18.90
N ALA A 61 3.08 0.67 -20.16
CA ALA A 61 1.77 0.25 -20.62
C ALA A 61 1.29 -0.97 -19.81
N PRO A 62 0.00 -1.05 -19.46
CA PRO A 62 -0.57 -2.24 -18.84
C PRO A 62 -0.24 -3.47 -19.70
N SER A 63 0.43 -4.46 -19.11
CA SER A 63 0.70 -5.72 -19.82
C SER A 63 -0.63 -6.34 -20.26
N PRO A 64 -0.74 -6.94 -21.47
CA PRO A 64 -1.94 -7.65 -21.90
C PRO A 64 -2.32 -8.73 -20.86
N GLY A 65 -3.47 -8.57 -20.19
CA GLY A 65 -3.91 -9.45 -19.09
C GLY A 65 -3.43 -9.07 -17.68
N GLY A 66 -2.79 -7.91 -17.50
CA GLY A 66 -2.38 -7.36 -16.21
C GLY A 66 -3.47 -6.51 -15.52
N CYS A 67 -3.19 -6.02 -14.31
CA CYS A 67 -4.10 -5.10 -13.62
C CYS A 67 -4.25 -3.79 -14.41
N PRO A 68 -5.47 -3.23 -14.54
CA PRO A 68 -5.72 -2.01 -15.30
C PRO A 68 -5.20 -0.75 -14.61
N THR A 69 -4.77 -0.86 -13.36
CA THR A 69 -4.26 0.27 -12.57
C THR A 69 -2.86 0.67 -13.05
N PRO A 70 -2.65 1.92 -13.52
CA PRO A 70 -1.32 2.38 -13.94
C PRO A 70 -0.28 2.22 -12.83
N GLY A 71 0.88 1.65 -13.13
CA GLY A 71 1.94 1.38 -12.15
C GLY A 71 1.72 0.16 -11.25
N CYS A 72 0.55 -0.48 -11.30
CA CYS A 72 0.35 -1.78 -10.64
C CYS A 72 1.09 -2.87 -11.43
N LYS A 73 2.00 -3.58 -10.75
CA LYS A 73 2.76 -4.70 -11.34
C LYS A 73 2.03 -6.05 -11.23
N GLY A 74 0.80 -6.07 -10.70
CA GLY A 74 0.08 -7.32 -10.39
C GLY A 74 0.76 -8.19 -9.33
N VAL A 75 1.78 -7.65 -8.66
CA VAL A 75 2.39 -8.27 -7.50
C VAL A 75 1.56 -7.75 -6.32
N GLY A 76 1.02 -8.63 -5.47
CA GLY A 76 0.04 -8.27 -4.43
C GLY A 76 -1.41 -8.62 -4.81
N HIS A 77 -2.16 -9.16 -3.85
CA HIS A 77 -3.56 -9.66 -3.92
C HIS A 77 -4.08 -10.20 -5.29
N ILE A 78 -3.28 -10.96 -6.06
CA ILE A 78 -3.81 -11.74 -7.20
C ILE A 78 -3.19 -13.13 -7.37
N LYS A 79 -2.31 -13.59 -6.46
CA LYS A 79 -2.01 -15.02 -6.40
C LYS A 79 -3.17 -15.70 -5.69
N GLY A 80 -4.02 -16.34 -6.48
CA GLY A 80 -5.24 -17.02 -6.03
C GLY A 80 -5.07 -17.99 -4.85
N ALA A 81 -6.20 -18.34 -4.26
CA ALA A 81 -6.48 -19.43 -3.30
C ALA A 81 -5.56 -19.63 -2.08
N ARG A 82 -4.50 -18.83 -1.87
CA ARG A 82 -3.54 -19.09 -0.78
C ARG A 82 -3.54 -18.10 0.38
N TYR A 83 -4.29 -17.00 0.29
CA TYR A 83 -4.45 -16.07 1.40
C TYR A 83 -5.91 -15.58 1.55
N THR A 84 -6.87 -16.43 1.21
CA THR A 84 -8.27 -16.26 1.62
C THR A 84 -8.39 -16.63 3.10
N GLY A 85 -8.08 -15.68 3.98
CA GLY A 85 -8.26 -15.85 5.41
C GLY A 85 -7.31 -15.00 6.22
N HIS A 86 -7.70 -13.76 6.49
CA HIS A 86 -7.35 -13.14 7.76
C HIS A 86 -8.62 -13.19 8.60
N HIS A 87 -8.53 -13.94 9.69
CA HIS A 87 -9.56 -14.16 10.70
C HIS A 87 -9.67 -12.93 11.61
#